data_AF-A0A1Q8LGY4-F1
#
_entry.id   AF-A0A1Q8LGY4-F1
#
_cell.length_a   1.000
_cell.length_b   1.000
_cell.length_c   1.000
_cell.angle_alpha   90.00
_cell.angle_beta   90.00
_cell.angle_gamma   90.00
#
_symmetry.space_group_name_H-M   'P 1'
#
loop_
_entity.id
_entity.type
_entity.pdbx_description
1 polymer ?
#
loop_
_entity_poly.entity_id
_entity_poly.type
_entity_poly.pdbx_seq_one_letter_code
_entity_poly.pdbx_strand_id
1 'polypeptide(L)'
;MWSRQRAEDRAAREFVDRLVNPWRRVCERVPGLSHTVQVASGTTIVIPTLARADLSGPDPVLVVRKIHGQLIEDFRADEASRRIAAALGYDRIRVYPRGSEWVRIELLIGDPLDGEVPAPLAGRGLSVSDVEITIARDELGNPLRQSWVEGPHVCIQGATRSGKSVWCYSALAQLARLDDVLIAGSDLSGLLLGRPYVGTRHHEWQATGSADVEAHRDLLVRLVAEMDTRIRNLPPRRDKFTRFHAGFPLIVVVLEEFAGLLRLASTAPVEKGQPKMREQLLALYGRLVSEDTRRACG
;
A
#
# COMPACT_ATOMS: atom_id res chain seq x y z
N MET A 1 38.14 0.57 -15.38
CA MET A 1 37.51 0.69 -14.04
C MET A 1 37.91 1.99 -13.33
N TRP A 2 39.21 2.32 -13.24
CA TRP A 2 39.74 3.52 -12.54
C TRP A 2 39.46 4.90 -13.21
N SER A 3 39.14 4.93 -14.51
CA SER A 3 38.76 6.14 -15.24
C SER A 3 37.29 6.52 -15.04
N ARG A 4 36.41 5.52 -14.94
CA ARG A 4 34.97 5.69 -14.74
C ARG A 4 34.66 6.23 -13.34
N GLN A 5 35.28 5.66 -12.31
CA GLN A 5 35.12 6.13 -10.93
C GLN A 5 35.56 7.59 -10.74
N ARG A 6 36.65 8.01 -11.39
CA ARG A 6 37.11 9.41 -11.35
C ARG A 6 36.18 10.38 -12.08
N ALA A 7 35.51 9.92 -13.14
CA ALA A 7 34.51 10.73 -13.84
C ALA A 7 33.24 10.89 -12.99
N GLU A 8 32.78 9.81 -12.35
CA GLU A 8 31.64 9.80 -11.43
C GLU A 8 31.90 10.71 -10.21
N ASP A 9 33.08 10.64 -9.60
CA ASP A 9 33.48 11.51 -8.48
C ASP A 9 33.54 13.00 -8.87
N ARG A 10 33.98 13.31 -10.10
CA ARG A 10 34.00 14.68 -10.61
C ARG A 10 32.58 15.21 -10.81
N ALA A 11 31.74 14.42 -11.47
CA ALA A 11 30.34 14.78 -11.70
C ALA A 11 29.58 15.00 -10.38
N ALA A 12 29.83 14.17 -9.37
CA ALA A 12 29.25 14.33 -8.04
C ALA A 12 29.68 15.64 -7.36
N ARG A 13 30.94 16.05 -7.49
CA ARG A 13 31.43 17.34 -6.95
C ARG A 13 30.80 18.52 -7.68
N GLU A 14 30.83 18.52 -9.01
CA GLU A 14 30.19 19.56 -9.83
C GLU A 14 28.69 19.67 -9.54
N PHE A 15 28.02 18.54 -9.26
CA PHE A 15 26.63 18.52 -8.85
C PHE A 15 26.41 19.18 -7.48
N VAL A 16 27.24 18.88 -6.48
CA VAL A 16 27.18 19.54 -5.16
C VAL A 16 27.42 21.04 -5.31
N ASP A 17 28.46 21.45 -6.03
CA ASP A 17 28.84 22.86 -6.20
C ASP A 17 27.69 23.70 -6.79
N ARG A 18 26.94 23.15 -7.75
CA ARG A 18 25.74 23.80 -8.31
C ARG A 18 24.63 24.00 -7.27
N LEU A 19 24.51 23.10 -6.31
CA LEU A 19 23.44 23.11 -5.31
C LEU A 19 23.80 23.89 -4.04
N VAL A 20 25.08 24.22 -3.79
CA VAL A 20 25.51 24.95 -2.59
C VAL A 20 24.74 26.26 -2.38
N ASN A 21 24.57 27.07 -3.43
CA ASN A 21 23.89 28.36 -3.34
C ASN A 21 22.37 28.24 -3.16
N PRO A 22 21.65 27.42 -3.95
CA PRO A 22 20.24 27.11 -3.66
C PRO A 22 20.01 26.53 -2.26
N TRP A 23 20.87 25.59 -1.83
CA TRP A 23 20.82 24.96 -0.52
C TRP A 23 20.95 25.96 0.62
N ARG A 24 21.96 26.83 0.56
CA ARG A 24 22.15 27.91 1.54
C ARG A 24 20.90 28.78 1.66
N ARG A 25 20.36 29.24 0.51
CA ARG A 25 19.19 30.11 0.48
C ARG A 25 17.93 29.48 1.08
N VAL A 26 17.74 28.17 0.90
CA VAL A 26 16.59 27.49 1.52
C VAL A 26 16.80 27.27 3.01
N CYS A 27 17.98 26.86 3.46
CA CYS A 27 18.26 26.64 4.88
C CYS A 27 18.14 27.92 5.72
N GLU A 28 18.51 29.07 5.16
CA GLU A 28 18.39 30.37 5.83
C GLU A 28 16.92 30.83 6.00
N ARG A 29 15.99 30.32 5.20
CA ARG A 29 14.59 30.77 5.16
C ARG A 29 13.62 29.80 5.82
N VAL A 30 13.98 28.53 5.94
CA VAL A 30 13.13 27.49 6.51
C VAL A 30 13.45 27.32 8.00
N PRO A 31 12.46 27.48 8.89
CA PRO A 31 12.64 27.23 10.31
C PRO A 31 13.18 25.81 10.58
N GLY A 32 14.09 25.67 11.53
CA GLY A 32 14.70 24.37 11.88
C GLY A 32 15.84 23.92 10.97
N LEU A 33 16.08 24.60 9.83
CA LEU A 33 17.21 24.30 8.92
C LEU A 33 18.41 25.23 9.11
N SER A 34 18.38 26.13 10.07
CA SER A 34 19.51 26.99 10.41
C SER A 34 19.52 27.39 11.88
N HIS A 35 20.71 27.68 12.40
CA HIS A 35 20.89 28.34 13.69
C HIS A 35 21.59 29.68 13.49
N THR A 36 21.05 30.70 14.13
CA THR A 36 21.70 32.01 14.23
C THR A 36 22.58 32.02 15.48
N VAL A 37 23.88 32.26 15.28
CA VAL A 37 24.88 32.31 16.35
C VAL A 37 25.47 33.71 16.39
N GLN A 38 25.54 34.30 17.58
CA GLN A 38 26.26 35.56 17.80
C GLN A 38 27.74 35.26 18.04
N VAL A 39 28.61 35.85 17.22
CA VAL A 39 30.07 35.78 17.39
C VAL A 39 30.64 37.19 17.51
N ALA A 40 31.90 37.31 17.94
CA ALA A 40 32.54 38.62 18.16
C ALA A 40 32.57 39.52 16.91
N SER A 41 32.53 38.94 15.71
CA SER A 41 32.47 39.65 14.43
C SER A 41 31.05 39.93 13.93
N GLY A 42 30.00 39.59 14.71
CA GLY A 42 28.59 39.80 14.37
C GLY A 42 27.76 38.52 14.29
N THR A 43 26.56 38.63 13.74
CA THR A 43 25.63 37.50 13.56
C THR A 43 26.11 36.55 12.44
N THR A 44 26.26 35.26 12.75
CA THR A 44 26.56 34.21 11.78
C THR A 44 25.42 33.21 11.69
N ILE A 45 25.10 32.74 10.48
CA ILE A 45 24.10 31.68 10.26
C ILE A 45 24.83 30.36 10.00
N VAL A 46 24.54 29.36 10.81
CA VAL A 46 25.03 27.99 10.66
C VAL A 46 23.94 27.15 9.98
N ILE A 47 24.29 26.50 8.88
CA ILE A 47 23.38 25.65 8.10
C ILE A 47 23.95 24.22 7.98
N PRO A 48 23.11 23.22 7.72
CA PRO A 48 23.57 21.88 7.40
C PRO A 48 24.46 21.90 6.14
N THR A 49 25.49 21.05 6.12
CA THR A 49 26.51 21.07 5.06
C THR A 49 26.23 20.01 4.00
N LEU A 50 26.08 20.39 2.74
CA LEU A 50 26.14 19.44 1.62
C LEU A 50 27.56 18.89 1.48
N ALA A 51 27.78 17.63 1.86
CA ALA A 51 29.13 17.07 1.87
C ALA A 51 29.45 16.26 0.61
N ARG A 52 28.48 15.49 0.09
CA ARG A 52 28.66 14.73 -1.15
C ARG A 52 27.33 14.47 -1.83
N ALA A 53 27.40 14.17 -3.12
CA ALA A 53 26.32 13.58 -3.89
C ALA A 53 26.70 12.16 -4.34
N ASP A 54 25.70 11.35 -4.64
CA ASP A 54 25.80 10.06 -5.30
C ASP A 54 24.81 10.06 -6.47
N LEU A 55 25.34 9.86 -7.68
CA LEU A 55 24.61 9.94 -8.94
C LEU A 55 24.51 8.59 -9.65
N SER A 56 24.81 7.50 -8.92
CA SER A 56 24.81 6.14 -9.49
C SER A 56 23.40 5.57 -9.71
N GLY A 57 22.41 6.11 -9.02
CA GLY A 57 21.00 5.70 -9.09
C GLY A 57 20.17 6.54 -10.05
N PRO A 58 18.87 6.20 -10.22
CA PRO A 58 17.94 6.97 -11.04
C PRO A 58 17.70 8.37 -10.49
N ASP A 59 17.68 8.52 -9.16
CA ASP A 59 17.53 9.79 -8.46
C ASP A 59 18.86 10.21 -7.81
N PRO A 60 19.30 11.47 -7.96
CA PRO A 60 20.47 11.98 -7.25
C PRO A 60 20.29 11.93 -5.74
N VAL A 61 21.33 11.49 -5.04
CA VAL A 61 21.31 11.38 -3.57
C VAL A 61 22.31 12.35 -2.98
N LEU A 62 21.84 13.27 -2.13
CA LEU A 62 22.69 14.12 -1.31
C LEU A 62 22.96 13.48 0.05
N VAL A 63 24.20 13.63 0.54
CA VAL A 63 24.56 13.34 1.92
C VAL A 63 24.89 14.65 2.59
N VAL A 64 24.07 14.98 3.60
CA VAL A 64 24.08 16.27 4.27
C VAL A 64 24.47 16.06 5.72
N ARG A 65 25.44 16.84 6.19
CA ARG A 65 25.79 16.91 7.60
C ARG A 65 24.79 17.81 8.31
N LYS A 66 24.11 17.28 9.31
CA LYS A 66 23.22 18.07 10.16
C LYS A 66 24.00 19.08 10.99
N ILE A 67 23.32 20.13 11.42
CA ILE A 67 23.80 20.97 12.52
C ILE A 67 23.63 20.21 13.85
N HIS A 68 24.46 20.52 14.84
CA HIS A 68 24.44 19.79 16.11
C HIS A 68 23.08 19.95 16.80
N GLY A 69 22.51 18.83 17.29
CA GLY A 69 21.18 18.82 17.92
C GLY A 69 20.00 18.81 16.94
N GLN A 70 20.22 18.96 15.64
CA GLN A 70 19.16 18.94 14.63
C GLN A 70 18.60 17.53 14.42
N LEU A 71 17.28 17.48 14.29
CA LEU A 71 16.54 16.25 14.10
C LEU A 71 16.35 15.98 12.61
N ILE A 72 16.13 14.71 12.27
CA ILE A 72 15.72 14.36 10.91
C ILE A 72 14.35 14.94 10.57
N GLU A 73 13.49 15.11 11.58
CA GLU A 73 12.14 15.66 11.40
C GLU A 73 12.15 17.12 10.95
N ASP A 74 13.22 17.88 11.22
CA ASP A 74 13.40 19.24 10.69
C ASP A 74 13.48 19.26 9.16
N PHE A 75 13.99 18.18 8.55
CA PHE A 75 14.05 18.02 7.10
C PHE A 75 12.77 17.39 6.52
N ARG A 76 12.06 16.55 7.32
CA ARG A 76 10.83 15.85 6.90
C ARG A 76 9.58 16.69 7.05
N ALA A 77 9.62 17.76 7.85
CA ALA A 77 8.52 18.69 8.00
C ALA A 77 8.00 19.11 6.61
N ASP A 78 6.69 19.02 6.40
CA ASP A 78 6.04 19.18 5.08
C ASP A 78 6.43 20.50 4.39
N GLU A 79 6.47 21.61 5.13
CA GLU A 79 6.94 22.91 4.62
C GLU A 79 8.42 22.90 4.23
N ALA A 80 9.28 22.29 5.05
CA ALA A 80 10.71 22.20 4.80
C ALA A 80 11.01 21.34 3.57
N SER A 81 10.42 20.15 3.51
CA SER A 81 10.58 19.20 2.41
C SER A 81 10.20 19.82 1.06
N ARG A 82 9.01 20.45 0.97
CA ARG A 82 8.57 21.14 -0.25
C ARG A 82 9.47 22.29 -0.66
N ARG A 83 9.92 23.10 0.29
CA ARG A 83 10.82 24.23 0.00
C ARG A 83 12.20 23.79 -0.43
N ILE A 84 12.74 22.72 0.17
CA ILE A 84 14.01 22.12 -0.27
C ILE A 84 13.86 21.61 -1.70
N ALA A 85 12.83 20.80 -1.99
CA ALA A 85 12.58 20.27 -3.33
C ALA A 85 12.51 21.40 -4.38
N ALA A 86 11.65 22.39 -4.13
CA ALA A 86 11.47 23.54 -5.02
C ALA A 86 12.74 24.38 -5.20
N ALA A 87 13.50 24.62 -4.13
CA ALA A 87 14.75 25.38 -4.20
C ALA A 87 15.83 24.66 -5.00
N LEU A 88 15.88 23.32 -4.92
CA LEU A 88 16.83 22.50 -5.64
C LEU A 88 16.38 22.15 -7.07
N GLY A 89 15.12 22.43 -7.43
CA GLY A 89 14.57 22.18 -8.76
C GLY A 89 14.07 20.76 -8.99
N TYR A 90 13.55 20.10 -7.94
CA TYR A 90 13.02 18.73 -7.97
C TYR A 90 11.57 18.70 -7.49
N ASP A 91 10.81 17.68 -7.90
CA ASP A 91 9.39 17.57 -7.56
C ASP A 91 9.17 17.29 -6.06
N ARG A 92 10.00 16.40 -5.49
CA ARG A 92 9.96 15.96 -4.09
C ARG A 92 11.35 15.55 -3.62
N ILE A 93 11.48 15.40 -2.30
CA ILE A 93 12.66 14.79 -1.68
C ILE A 93 12.26 13.63 -0.75
N ARG A 94 13.13 12.63 -0.61
CA ARG A 94 13.04 11.63 0.46
C ARG A 94 14.18 11.80 1.44
N VAL A 95 13.87 11.77 2.74
CA VAL A 95 14.88 11.94 3.79
C VAL A 95 15.00 10.68 4.63
N TYR A 96 16.20 10.09 4.60
CA TYR A 96 16.56 8.90 5.35
C TYR A 96 17.64 9.20 6.39
N PRO A 97 17.58 8.53 7.56
CA PRO A 97 18.63 8.66 8.55
C PRO A 97 19.94 8.06 8.03
N ARG A 98 21.06 8.67 8.41
CA ARG A 98 22.41 8.14 8.12
C ARG A 98 23.28 8.32 9.36
N GLY A 99 23.12 7.45 10.33
CA GLY A 99 23.74 7.64 11.65
C GLY A 99 23.22 8.90 12.35
N SER A 100 23.92 9.35 13.39
CA SER A 100 23.46 10.47 14.23
C SER A 100 23.68 11.85 13.63
N GLU A 101 24.75 12.03 12.85
CA GLU A 101 25.21 13.35 12.35
C GLU A 101 24.80 13.65 10.90
N TRP A 102 24.33 12.65 10.16
CA TRP A 102 24.09 12.78 8.73
C TRP A 102 22.67 12.42 8.35
N VAL A 103 22.19 13.04 7.28
CA VAL A 103 20.97 12.65 6.57
C VAL A 103 21.29 12.35 5.12
N ARG A 104 20.55 11.41 4.57
CA ARG A 104 20.56 11.06 3.15
C ARG A 104 19.29 11.63 2.54
N ILE A 105 19.43 12.51 1.55
CA ILE A 105 18.32 13.15 0.85
C ILE A 105 18.31 12.66 -0.60
N GLU A 106 17.30 11.90 -1.00
CA GLU A 106 17.06 11.58 -2.42
C GLU A 106 16.27 12.72 -3.07
N LEU A 107 16.70 13.15 -4.25
CA LEU A 107 16.08 14.22 -5.05
C LEU A 107 15.29 13.56 -6.19
N LEU A 108 13.96 13.55 -6.10
CA LEU A 108 13.13 12.85 -7.08
C LEU A 108 13.05 13.66 -8.38
N ILE A 109 13.55 13.09 -9.48
CA ILE A 109 13.63 13.77 -10.79
C ILE A 109 12.25 14.01 -11.42
N GLY A 110 11.28 13.15 -11.11
CA GLY A 110 9.91 13.24 -11.59
C GLY A 110 8.89 12.96 -10.50
N ASP A 111 7.61 13.24 -10.79
CA ASP A 111 6.50 12.88 -9.92
C ASP A 111 6.49 11.34 -9.72
N PRO A 112 6.70 10.84 -8.50
CA PRO A 112 6.72 9.40 -8.25
C PRO A 112 5.37 8.71 -8.51
N LEU A 113 4.29 9.49 -8.61
CA LEU A 113 2.95 9.03 -8.94
C LEU A 113 2.64 9.08 -10.44
N ASP A 114 3.52 9.66 -11.25
CA ASP A 114 3.37 9.65 -12.70
C ASP A 114 3.80 8.29 -13.28
N GLY A 115 2.96 7.73 -14.13
CA GLY A 115 3.17 6.43 -14.77
C GLY A 115 2.54 5.22 -14.07
N GLU A 116 2.82 4.04 -14.64
CA GLU A 116 2.26 2.77 -14.16
C GLU A 116 3.10 2.18 -13.01
N VAL A 117 2.41 1.75 -11.94
CA VAL A 117 3.03 0.99 -10.85
C VAL A 117 2.85 -0.50 -11.13
N PRO A 118 3.93 -1.25 -11.42
CA PRO A 118 3.80 -2.69 -11.64
C PRO A 118 3.35 -3.38 -10.35
N ALA A 119 2.39 -4.29 -10.47
CA ALA A 119 1.99 -5.16 -9.37
C ALA A 119 3.04 -6.27 -9.20
N PRO A 120 3.88 -6.24 -8.14
CA PRO A 120 4.94 -7.23 -7.98
C PRO A 120 4.31 -8.58 -7.64
N LEU A 121 4.42 -9.54 -8.53
CA LEU A 121 3.88 -10.87 -8.29
C LEU A 121 4.64 -11.56 -7.15
N ALA A 122 3.91 -12.11 -6.17
CA ALA A 122 4.52 -12.86 -5.08
C ALA A 122 5.41 -14.01 -5.62
N GLY A 123 6.56 -14.20 -4.96
CA GLY A 123 7.43 -15.35 -5.21
C GLY A 123 6.70 -16.67 -4.95
N ARG A 124 7.02 -17.70 -5.72
CA ARG A 124 6.44 -19.05 -5.50
C ARG A 124 6.93 -19.61 -4.16
N GLY A 125 6.07 -20.37 -3.48
CA GLY A 125 6.40 -21.00 -2.18
C GLY A 125 6.41 -20.05 -0.98
N LEU A 126 5.99 -18.79 -1.16
CA LEU A 126 5.73 -17.87 -0.06
C LEU A 126 4.36 -18.15 0.55
N SER A 127 4.23 -17.88 1.84
CA SER A 127 2.96 -17.95 2.59
C SER A 127 2.37 -16.56 2.78
N VAL A 128 1.04 -16.45 2.74
CA VAL A 128 0.33 -15.21 3.07
C VAL A 128 0.61 -14.69 4.48
N SER A 129 1.04 -15.58 5.38
CA SER A 129 1.43 -15.23 6.74
C SER A 129 2.77 -14.51 6.85
N ASP A 130 3.62 -14.58 5.81
CA ASP A 130 4.99 -14.07 5.84
C ASP A 130 5.25 -12.98 4.78
N VAL A 131 4.20 -12.55 4.06
CA VAL A 131 4.31 -11.53 3.02
C VAL A 131 3.27 -10.43 3.19
N GLU A 132 3.64 -9.24 2.73
CA GLU A 132 2.72 -8.14 2.55
C GLU A 132 2.45 -7.93 1.05
N ILE A 133 1.20 -7.63 0.73
CA ILE A 133 0.76 -7.38 -0.64
C ILE A 133 0.93 -5.90 -0.95
N THR A 134 1.53 -5.58 -2.09
CA THR A 134 1.68 -4.18 -2.52
C THR A 134 0.36 -3.70 -3.08
N ILE A 135 -0.20 -2.63 -2.51
CA ILE A 135 -1.51 -2.09 -2.86
C ILE A 135 -1.42 -0.74 -3.58
N ALA A 136 -0.38 0.03 -3.34
CA ALA A 136 -0.24 1.38 -3.91
C ALA A 136 1.22 1.85 -3.82
N ARG A 137 1.42 3.10 -4.20
CA ARG A 137 2.66 3.85 -4.04
C ARG A 137 2.31 5.18 -3.37
N ASP A 138 3.11 5.61 -2.39
CA ASP A 138 2.91 6.90 -1.72
C ASP A 138 3.44 8.09 -2.56
N GLU A 139 3.19 9.31 -2.12
CA GLU A 139 3.64 10.56 -2.75
C GLU A 139 5.16 10.74 -2.79
N LEU A 140 5.88 9.89 -2.07
CA LEU A 140 7.32 9.82 -2.13
C LEU A 140 7.76 8.74 -3.11
N GLY A 141 6.92 7.81 -3.52
CA GLY A 141 7.26 6.71 -4.41
C GLY A 141 7.59 5.39 -3.71
N ASN A 142 7.42 5.31 -2.39
CA ASN A 142 7.59 4.05 -1.67
C ASN A 142 6.37 3.15 -1.90
N PRO A 143 6.56 1.82 -1.99
CA PRO A 143 5.45 0.90 -2.09
C PRO A 143 4.65 0.90 -0.79
N LEU A 144 3.34 1.13 -0.88
CA LEU A 144 2.40 0.89 0.20
C LEU A 144 2.02 -0.59 0.18
N ARG A 145 2.25 -1.26 1.31
CA ARG A 145 2.01 -2.69 1.48
C ARG A 145 1.08 -2.95 2.63
N GLN A 146 0.36 -4.06 2.56
CA GLN A 146 -0.61 -4.46 3.57
C GLN A 146 -0.53 -5.97 3.83
N SER A 147 -0.53 -6.35 5.10
CA SER A 147 -0.79 -7.72 5.55
C SER A 147 -2.28 -8.05 5.42
N TRP A 148 -2.57 -9.19 4.77
CA TRP A 148 -3.94 -9.71 4.65
C TRP A 148 -4.33 -10.63 5.80
N VAL A 149 -3.38 -10.98 6.67
CA VAL A 149 -3.64 -11.75 7.90
C VAL A 149 -4.01 -10.82 9.06
N GLU A 150 -3.43 -9.63 9.11
CA GLU A 150 -3.66 -8.66 10.20
C GLU A 150 -4.73 -7.61 9.86
N GLY A 151 -5.00 -7.37 8.57
CA GLY A 151 -5.98 -6.38 8.12
C GLY A 151 -7.42 -6.88 8.25
N PRO A 152 -8.35 -6.09 8.83
CA PRO A 152 -9.72 -6.52 9.09
C PRO A 152 -10.52 -6.72 7.79
N HIS A 153 -10.81 -5.66 7.04
CA HIS A 153 -11.49 -5.69 5.74
C HIS A 153 -11.11 -4.46 4.92
N VAL A 154 -11.20 -4.55 3.59
CA VAL A 154 -10.92 -3.44 2.68
C VAL A 154 -12.20 -3.03 1.96
N CYS A 155 -12.55 -1.74 2.02
CA CYS A 155 -13.62 -1.17 1.21
C CYS A 155 -13.03 -0.28 0.13
N ILE A 156 -13.46 -0.48 -1.12
CA ILE A 156 -12.93 0.23 -2.29
C ILE A 156 -14.09 1.00 -2.94
N GLN A 157 -13.96 2.32 -2.99
CA GLN A 157 -14.99 3.22 -3.52
C GLN A 157 -14.39 4.23 -4.50
N GLY A 158 -15.22 4.75 -5.39
CA GLY A 158 -14.79 5.67 -6.44
C GLY A 158 -15.69 5.59 -7.68
N ALA A 159 -15.60 6.59 -8.55
CA ALA A 159 -16.38 6.66 -9.78
C ALA A 159 -15.94 5.60 -10.82
N THR A 160 -16.76 5.39 -11.85
CA THR A 160 -16.35 4.56 -13.01
C THR A 160 -15.07 5.12 -13.62
N ARG A 161 -14.15 4.23 -14.02
CA ARG A 161 -12.80 4.57 -14.53
C ARG A 161 -11.84 5.23 -13.52
N SER A 162 -12.16 5.25 -12.23
CA SER A 162 -11.22 5.73 -11.19
C SER A 162 -10.11 4.74 -10.82
N GLY A 163 -9.95 3.64 -11.57
CA GLY A 163 -8.91 2.63 -11.32
C GLY A 163 -9.24 1.52 -10.30
N LYS A 164 -10.45 1.48 -9.70
CA LYS A 164 -10.83 0.46 -8.69
C LYS A 164 -10.58 -0.98 -9.16
N SER A 165 -11.03 -1.31 -10.37
CA SER A 165 -10.88 -2.67 -10.90
C SER A 165 -9.41 -3.02 -11.11
N VAL A 166 -8.60 -2.08 -11.61
CA VAL A 166 -7.15 -2.24 -11.78
C VAL A 166 -6.47 -2.49 -10.44
N TRP A 167 -6.87 -1.76 -9.41
CA TRP A 167 -6.40 -1.98 -8.04
C TRP A 167 -6.76 -3.38 -7.54
N CYS A 168 -8.02 -3.81 -7.72
CA CYS A 168 -8.46 -5.15 -7.33
C CYS A 168 -7.69 -6.24 -8.05
N TYR A 169 -7.52 -6.14 -9.39
CA TYR A 169 -6.74 -7.10 -10.15
C TYR A 169 -5.29 -7.18 -9.65
N SER A 170 -4.68 -6.04 -9.33
CA SER A 170 -3.30 -5.97 -8.85
C SER A 170 -3.11 -6.67 -7.51
N ALA A 171 -4.02 -6.47 -6.55
CA ALA A 171 -3.98 -7.15 -5.26
C ALA A 171 -4.31 -8.65 -5.39
N LEU A 172 -5.37 -8.98 -6.12
CA LEU A 172 -5.81 -10.36 -6.30
C LEU A 172 -4.81 -11.21 -7.07
N ALA A 173 -4.12 -10.65 -8.07
CA ALA A 173 -3.06 -11.36 -8.80
C ALA A 173 -1.88 -11.74 -7.91
N GLN A 174 -1.54 -10.92 -6.92
CA GLN A 174 -0.49 -11.24 -5.94
C GLN A 174 -0.94 -12.35 -4.99
N LEU A 175 -2.16 -12.23 -4.47
CA LEU A 175 -2.76 -13.19 -3.55
C LEU A 175 -3.01 -14.56 -4.19
N ALA A 176 -3.52 -14.60 -5.42
CA ALA A 176 -3.81 -15.84 -6.14
C ALA A 176 -2.56 -16.69 -6.45
N ARG A 177 -1.36 -16.12 -6.34
CA ARG A 177 -0.09 -16.84 -6.50
C ARG A 177 0.36 -17.58 -5.23
N LEU A 178 -0.27 -17.31 -4.10
CA LEU A 178 0.07 -17.92 -2.82
C LEU A 178 -0.73 -19.20 -2.64
N ASP A 179 -0.04 -20.33 -2.44
CA ASP A 179 -0.65 -21.66 -2.36
C ASP A 179 -1.54 -21.83 -1.12
N ASP A 180 -1.45 -20.93 -0.15
CA ASP A 180 -2.26 -20.90 1.07
C ASP A 180 -3.38 -19.83 1.04
N VAL A 181 -3.70 -19.29 -0.13
CA VAL A 181 -4.82 -18.34 -0.32
C VAL A 181 -5.90 -18.90 -1.24
N LEU A 182 -7.16 -18.73 -0.86
CA LEU A 182 -8.33 -19.04 -1.67
C LEU A 182 -9.13 -17.76 -1.96
N ILE A 183 -9.12 -17.31 -3.21
CA ILE A 183 -10.00 -16.22 -3.67
C ILE A 183 -11.43 -16.74 -3.84
N ALA A 184 -12.37 -16.16 -3.10
CA ALA A 184 -13.78 -16.49 -3.12
C ALA A 184 -14.63 -15.22 -3.28
N GLY A 185 -15.89 -15.37 -3.65
CA GLY A 185 -16.87 -14.30 -3.49
C GLY A 185 -17.79 -14.06 -4.69
N SER A 186 -18.43 -12.90 -4.66
CA SER A 186 -19.54 -12.53 -5.53
C SER A 186 -19.09 -11.45 -6.51
N ASP A 187 -19.32 -11.67 -7.81
CA ASP A 187 -19.01 -10.70 -8.85
C ASP A 187 -20.12 -10.60 -9.90
N LEU A 188 -20.91 -9.54 -9.80
CA LEU A 188 -22.07 -9.35 -10.66
C LEU A 188 -21.66 -9.16 -12.13
N SER A 189 -20.49 -8.58 -12.37
CA SER A 189 -19.95 -8.37 -13.71
C SER A 189 -19.37 -9.65 -14.34
N GLY A 190 -18.88 -10.57 -13.50
CA GLY A 190 -18.09 -11.74 -13.89
C GLY A 190 -16.70 -11.40 -14.47
N LEU A 191 -16.28 -10.14 -14.44
CA LEU A 191 -15.00 -9.68 -14.96
C LEU A 191 -13.87 -9.85 -13.94
N LEU A 192 -14.15 -9.60 -12.65
CA LEU A 192 -13.14 -9.60 -11.59
C LEU A 192 -12.82 -11.02 -11.10
N LEU A 193 -13.86 -11.84 -10.89
CA LEU A 193 -13.76 -13.19 -10.36
C LEU A 193 -14.04 -14.26 -11.43
N GLY A 194 -14.92 -14.02 -12.39
CA GLY A 194 -15.33 -15.07 -13.33
C GLY A 194 -14.19 -15.50 -14.27
N ARG A 195 -13.97 -14.72 -15.33
CA ARG A 195 -13.01 -15.08 -16.39
C ARG A 195 -11.58 -15.35 -15.89
N PRO A 196 -11.00 -14.58 -14.94
CA PRO A 196 -9.61 -14.77 -14.53
C PRO A 196 -9.32 -16.08 -13.81
N TYR A 197 -10.35 -16.71 -13.23
CA TYR A 197 -10.17 -17.87 -12.34
C TYR A 197 -10.74 -19.17 -12.89
N VAL A 198 -11.33 -19.18 -14.09
CA VAL A 198 -11.79 -20.41 -14.76
C VAL A 198 -10.66 -21.44 -14.82
N GLY A 199 -10.96 -22.67 -14.40
CA GLY A 199 -9.99 -23.78 -14.39
C GLY A 199 -8.96 -23.71 -13.25
N THR A 200 -9.09 -22.76 -12.32
CA THR A 200 -8.29 -22.70 -11.10
C THR A 200 -9.07 -23.23 -9.90
N ARG A 201 -8.37 -23.53 -8.80
CA ARG A 201 -8.98 -23.95 -7.52
C ARG A 201 -9.93 -22.90 -6.91
N HIS A 202 -9.86 -21.66 -7.38
CA HIS A 202 -10.66 -20.54 -6.87
C HIS A 202 -12.09 -20.54 -7.44
N HIS A 203 -12.26 -21.09 -8.65
CA HIS A 203 -13.50 -21.00 -9.43
C HIS A 203 -14.74 -21.53 -8.68
N GLU A 204 -14.60 -22.63 -7.94
CA GLU A 204 -15.72 -23.26 -7.21
C GLU A 204 -16.20 -22.45 -6.00
N TRP A 205 -15.49 -21.40 -5.64
CA TRP A 205 -15.81 -20.51 -4.53
C TRP A 205 -16.28 -19.13 -5.01
N GLN A 206 -16.77 -19.07 -6.25
CA GLN A 206 -17.16 -17.82 -6.89
C GLN A 206 -18.59 -17.92 -7.44
N ALA A 207 -19.37 -16.86 -7.25
CA ALA A 207 -20.67 -16.67 -7.85
C ALA A 207 -20.58 -15.45 -8.76
N THR A 208 -20.87 -15.63 -10.04
CA THR A 208 -20.56 -14.62 -11.06
C THR A 208 -21.69 -14.38 -12.04
N GLY A 209 -21.82 -13.14 -12.50
CA GLY A 209 -22.90 -12.71 -13.39
C GLY A 209 -24.14 -12.28 -12.61
N SER A 210 -25.20 -11.91 -13.34
CA SER A 210 -26.46 -11.39 -12.76
C SER A 210 -27.66 -12.31 -12.97
N ALA A 211 -27.46 -13.50 -13.53
CA ALA A 211 -28.56 -14.38 -13.91
C ALA A 211 -29.12 -15.19 -12.72
N ASP A 212 -28.28 -15.49 -11.72
CA ASP A 212 -28.59 -16.43 -10.64
C ASP A 212 -28.24 -15.80 -9.28
N VAL A 213 -29.20 -15.08 -8.69
CA VAL A 213 -29.02 -14.39 -7.40
C VAL A 213 -28.90 -15.41 -6.26
N GLU A 214 -29.59 -16.54 -6.39
CA GLU A 214 -29.57 -17.65 -5.46
C GLU A 214 -28.16 -18.22 -5.31
N ALA A 215 -27.38 -18.35 -6.40
CA ALA A 215 -25.99 -18.76 -6.35
C ALA A 215 -25.11 -17.83 -5.50
N HIS A 216 -25.34 -16.51 -5.58
CA HIS A 216 -24.62 -15.54 -4.72
C HIS A 216 -24.97 -15.72 -3.25
N ARG A 217 -26.26 -15.94 -2.94
CA ARG A 217 -26.70 -16.25 -1.57
C ARG A 217 -26.04 -17.53 -1.07
N ASP A 218 -26.11 -18.61 -1.85
CA ASP A 218 -25.61 -19.93 -1.45
C ASP A 218 -24.11 -19.93 -1.21
N LEU A 219 -23.36 -19.17 -2.01
CA LEU A 219 -21.95 -18.93 -1.75
C LEU A 219 -21.73 -18.22 -0.41
N LEU A 220 -22.47 -17.15 -0.11
CA LEU A 220 -22.36 -16.45 1.17
C LEU A 220 -22.74 -17.35 2.36
N VAL A 221 -23.77 -18.18 2.22
CA VAL A 221 -24.14 -19.20 3.21
C VAL A 221 -22.98 -20.16 3.45
N ARG A 222 -22.35 -20.66 2.39
CA ARG A 222 -21.19 -21.57 2.47
C ARG A 222 -19.99 -20.90 3.16
N LEU A 223 -19.70 -19.63 2.84
CA LEU A 223 -18.63 -18.86 3.46
C LEU A 223 -18.87 -18.63 4.96
N VAL A 224 -20.11 -18.29 5.34
CA VAL A 224 -20.50 -18.14 6.74
C VAL A 224 -20.39 -19.48 7.49
N ALA A 225 -20.78 -20.59 6.86
CA ALA A 225 -20.65 -21.92 7.47
C ALA A 225 -19.18 -22.33 7.68
N GLU A 226 -18.30 -21.97 6.74
CA GLU A 226 -16.85 -22.15 6.87
C GLU A 226 -16.28 -21.28 8.00
N MET A 227 -16.68 -20.01 8.09
CA MET A 227 -16.34 -19.13 9.21
C MET A 227 -16.77 -19.75 10.54
N ASP A 228 -18.03 -20.17 10.68
CA ASP A 228 -18.56 -20.81 11.89
C ASP A 228 -17.77 -22.07 12.27
N THR A 229 -17.34 -22.84 11.27
CA THR A 229 -16.52 -24.04 11.47
C THR A 229 -15.13 -23.68 11.99
N ARG A 230 -14.47 -22.66 11.43
CA ARG A 230 -13.19 -22.15 11.93
C ARG A 230 -13.30 -21.60 13.34
N ILE A 231 -14.36 -20.85 13.63
CA ILE A 231 -14.66 -20.28 14.95
C ILE A 231 -14.77 -21.39 16.01
N ARG A 232 -15.49 -22.48 15.72
CA ARG A 232 -15.63 -23.62 16.64
C ARG A 232 -14.31 -24.36 16.89
N ASN A 233 -13.39 -24.33 15.92
CA ASN A 233 -12.11 -25.05 15.97
C ASN A 233 -10.93 -24.16 16.39
N LEU A 234 -11.18 -22.94 16.89
CA LEU A 234 -10.10 -22.10 17.37
C LEU A 234 -9.41 -22.73 18.58
N PRO A 235 -8.06 -22.73 18.60
CA PRO A 235 -7.33 -23.23 19.75
C PRO A 235 -7.70 -22.48 21.03
N PRO A 236 -7.72 -23.16 22.19
CA PRO A 236 -7.92 -22.50 23.47
C PRO A 236 -6.97 -21.31 23.64
N ARG A 237 -7.49 -20.20 24.17
CA ARG A 237 -6.74 -18.95 24.40
C ARG A 237 -6.20 -18.28 23.14
N ARG A 238 -6.75 -18.61 21.96
CA ARG A 238 -6.56 -17.81 20.76
C ARG A 238 -7.87 -17.15 20.36
N ASP A 239 -7.77 -15.89 20.04
CA ASP A 239 -8.80 -15.18 19.31
C ASP A 239 -8.68 -15.44 17.82
N LYS A 240 -7.48 -15.70 17.26
CA LYS A 240 -7.31 -15.79 15.80
C LYS A 240 -6.41 -16.89 15.24
N PHE A 241 -6.57 -17.13 13.94
CA PHE A 241 -5.62 -17.87 13.11
C PHE A 241 -4.61 -16.90 12.48
N THR A 242 -3.32 -17.21 12.59
CA THR A 242 -2.24 -16.40 11.99
C THR A 242 -1.40 -17.18 10.98
N ARG A 243 -1.66 -18.48 10.85
CA ARG A 243 -0.93 -19.41 9.99
C ARG A 243 -1.90 -20.14 9.07
N PHE A 244 -1.57 -20.14 7.79
CA PHE A 244 -2.37 -20.73 6.73
C PHE A 244 -1.51 -21.69 5.90
N HIS A 245 -2.15 -22.64 5.24
CA HIS A 245 -1.52 -23.57 4.31
C HIS A 245 -2.56 -24.03 3.28
N ALA A 246 -2.15 -24.77 2.24
CA ALA A 246 -3.07 -25.16 1.15
C ALA A 246 -4.34 -25.92 1.61
N GLY A 247 -4.27 -26.67 2.71
CA GLY A 247 -5.42 -27.38 3.30
C GLY A 247 -6.24 -26.56 4.30
N PHE A 248 -5.72 -25.42 4.74
CA PHE A 248 -6.40 -24.45 5.59
C PHE A 248 -6.05 -23.04 5.09
N PRO A 249 -6.59 -22.65 3.91
CA PRO A 249 -6.18 -21.42 3.26
C PRO A 249 -6.81 -20.20 3.94
N LEU A 250 -6.14 -19.05 3.80
CA LEU A 250 -6.80 -17.76 4.01
C LEU A 250 -7.84 -17.58 2.90
N ILE A 251 -9.10 -17.39 3.27
CA ILE A 251 -10.18 -17.17 2.30
C ILE A 251 -10.34 -15.66 2.13
N VAL A 252 -9.97 -15.16 0.96
CA VAL A 252 -10.13 -13.75 0.60
C VAL A 252 -11.47 -13.61 -0.12
N VAL A 253 -12.45 -13.04 0.56
CA VAL A 253 -13.81 -12.85 0.04
C VAL A 253 -13.91 -11.50 -0.67
N VAL A 254 -14.25 -11.53 -1.96
CA VAL A 254 -14.43 -10.34 -2.80
C VAL A 254 -15.92 -10.16 -3.09
N LEU A 255 -16.47 -8.99 -2.76
CA LEU A 255 -17.85 -8.62 -3.06
C LEU A 255 -17.83 -7.44 -4.04
N GLU A 256 -17.80 -7.77 -5.33
CA GLU A 256 -17.85 -6.77 -6.41
C GLU A 256 -19.29 -6.28 -6.58
N GLU A 257 -19.43 -4.96 -6.75
CA GLU A 257 -20.69 -4.23 -6.87
C GLU A 257 -21.81 -4.71 -5.92
N PHE A 258 -21.53 -4.84 -4.63
CA PHE A 258 -22.51 -5.34 -3.65
C PHE A 258 -23.85 -4.56 -3.66
N ALA A 259 -23.81 -3.25 -3.87
CA ALA A 259 -25.02 -2.45 -4.04
C ALA A 259 -25.85 -2.87 -5.27
N GLY A 260 -25.19 -3.25 -6.36
CA GLY A 260 -25.82 -3.82 -7.56
C GLY A 260 -26.49 -5.15 -7.27
N LEU A 261 -25.80 -6.05 -6.56
CA LEU A 261 -26.37 -7.33 -6.12
C LEU A 261 -27.62 -7.12 -5.26
N LEU A 262 -27.59 -6.20 -4.29
CA LEU A 262 -28.75 -5.92 -3.43
C LEU A 262 -29.94 -5.35 -4.22
N ARG A 263 -29.69 -4.54 -5.25
CA ARG A 263 -30.75 -4.04 -6.15
C ARG A 263 -31.40 -5.19 -6.90
N LEU A 264 -30.60 -6.08 -7.47
CA LEU A 264 -31.09 -7.27 -8.18
C LEU A 264 -31.86 -8.22 -7.25
N ALA A 265 -31.35 -8.45 -6.05
CA ALA A 265 -32.03 -9.25 -5.03
C ALA A 265 -33.35 -8.64 -4.55
N SER A 266 -33.58 -7.33 -4.77
CA SER A 266 -34.85 -6.68 -4.45
C SER A 266 -35.95 -7.01 -5.46
N THR A 267 -35.59 -7.45 -6.67
CA THR A 267 -36.53 -7.79 -7.74
C THR A 267 -36.82 -9.29 -7.82
N ALA A 268 -36.10 -10.11 -7.05
CA ALA A 268 -36.32 -11.56 -7.01
C ALA A 268 -37.69 -11.89 -6.40
N PRO A 269 -38.44 -12.85 -6.99
CA PRO A 269 -39.71 -13.30 -6.43
C PRO A 269 -39.50 -13.92 -5.05
N VAL A 270 -40.45 -13.71 -4.15
CA VAL A 270 -40.39 -14.19 -2.77
C VAL A 270 -41.56 -15.12 -2.50
N GLU A 271 -41.26 -16.35 -2.09
CA GLU A 271 -42.27 -17.29 -1.62
C GLU A 271 -42.91 -16.80 -0.32
N LYS A 272 -44.22 -17.02 -0.17
CA LYS A 272 -44.98 -16.56 0.98
C LYS A 272 -44.40 -17.15 2.28
N GLY A 273 -43.96 -16.29 3.19
CA GLY A 273 -43.40 -16.68 4.49
C GLY A 273 -41.87 -16.78 4.53
N GLN A 274 -41.18 -16.60 3.40
CA GLN A 274 -39.72 -16.53 3.36
C GLN A 274 -39.22 -15.07 3.51
N PRO A 275 -38.07 -14.84 4.17
CA PRO A 275 -37.45 -13.52 4.19
C PRO A 275 -36.99 -13.14 2.78
N LYS A 276 -36.99 -11.84 2.46
CA LYS A 276 -36.63 -11.38 1.11
C LYS A 276 -35.16 -11.68 0.82
N MET A 277 -34.82 -12.01 -0.42
CA MET A 277 -33.44 -12.32 -0.82
C MET A 277 -32.44 -11.23 -0.40
N ARG A 278 -32.81 -9.95 -0.60
CA ARG A 278 -32.00 -8.80 -0.14
C ARG A 278 -31.69 -8.85 1.36
N GLU A 279 -32.68 -9.18 2.19
CA GLU A 279 -32.52 -9.22 3.66
C GLU A 279 -31.61 -10.39 4.06
N GLN A 280 -31.75 -11.54 3.39
CA GLN A 280 -30.87 -12.69 3.58
C GLN A 280 -29.41 -12.35 3.24
N LEU A 281 -29.17 -11.72 2.08
CA LEU A 281 -27.82 -11.29 1.67
C LEU A 281 -27.21 -10.28 2.65
N LEU A 282 -27.99 -9.30 3.11
CA LEU A 282 -27.54 -8.33 4.12
C LEU A 282 -27.18 -9.00 5.45
N ALA A 283 -27.98 -9.96 5.91
CA ALA A 283 -27.70 -10.70 7.13
C ALA A 283 -26.40 -11.50 7.01
N LEU A 284 -26.20 -12.23 5.91
CA LEU A 284 -24.99 -13.01 5.66
C LEU A 284 -23.73 -12.12 5.55
N TYR A 285 -23.82 -11.03 4.79
CA TYR A 285 -22.75 -10.03 4.71
C TYR A 285 -22.43 -9.43 6.09
N GLY A 286 -23.46 -9.07 6.84
CA GLY A 286 -23.32 -8.52 8.19
C GLY A 286 -22.59 -9.47 9.13
N ARG A 287 -22.87 -10.78 9.05
CA ARG A 287 -22.16 -11.81 9.82
C ARG A 287 -20.69 -11.88 9.44
N LEU A 288 -20.38 -11.97 8.14
CA LEU A 288 -18.98 -11.97 7.67
C LEU A 288 -18.22 -10.76 8.20
N VAL A 289 -18.74 -9.54 8.03
CA VAL A 289 -18.00 -8.33 8.47
C VAL A 289 -17.86 -8.22 10.00
N SER A 290 -18.88 -8.63 10.74
CA SER A 290 -18.93 -8.42 12.20
C SER A 290 -18.19 -9.48 13.00
N GLU A 291 -18.12 -10.72 12.50
CA GLU A 291 -17.59 -11.87 13.22
C GLU A 291 -16.18 -12.26 12.74
N ASP A 292 -15.83 -11.94 11.49
CA ASP A 292 -14.51 -12.24 10.90
C ASP A 292 -13.42 -11.28 11.43
N THR A 293 -13.76 -10.02 11.74
CA THR A 293 -12.81 -9.00 12.27
C THR A 293 -12.46 -9.10 13.75
N ARG A 294 -13.27 -9.76 14.59
CA ARG A 294 -13.00 -9.88 16.04
C ARG A 294 -11.74 -10.68 16.37
N ARG A 295 -11.02 -11.10 15.34
CA ARG A 295 -9.94 -12.07 15.35
C ARG A 295 -8.83 -11.62 14.38
N ALA A 296 -8.69 -10.32 14.12
CA ALA A 296 -7.53 -9.77 13.40
C ALA A 296 -6.84 -8.64 14.19
N CYS A 297 -7.55 -7.87 15.02
CA CYS A 297 -6.98 -6.77 15.78
C CYS A 297 -6.50 -7.19 17.19
N GLY A 298 -5.19 -7.12 17.41
CA GLY A 298 -4.57 -6.87 18.71
C GLY A 298 -3.74 -5.60 18.59
#